data_AF-A0A7K2WY91-F1
#
_entry.id   AF-A0A7K2WY91-F1
#
_cell.length_a   1.000
_cell.length_b   1.000
_cell.length_c   1.000
_cell.angle_alpha   90.00
_cell.angle_beta   90.00
_cell.angle_gamma   90.00
#
_symmetry.space_group_name_H-M   'P 1'
#
loop_
_entity.id
_entity.type
_entity.pdbx_description
1 polymer ?
#
loop_
_entity_poly.entity_id
_entity_poly.type
_entity_poly.pdbx_seq_one_letter_code
_entity_poly.pdbx_strand_id
1 'polypeptide(L)'
;MYDAAPESEDPDDLRTASRELDGRRPWLDPAEQVPYGHVLHAAAVLGHAPADVVARLTALGHTDVQVAEGPLPDRVEPGDLVLLRDITAEYRPTWLDVAEPVPLRQIVGRGSLTDRSPADVARRLTALGYRLGGRGEPLPETPDRGDALLITMSSGRYREWADWGDEVPAYRVREAAWETRRSLYATATRLLALGLRLPYTPVPSDEPLLPPSWAGWYYSTPPAGHILDVARRTGRTPADVAARLTELGCSPPPVPDTPEADDYVILSEELDGRGPWLAQNTVVGLSMRHILRGALATGRAPADVAGRLAVMGHRLHGNAILPEAADEEDVRLLATVDRSYLDDVHLEHVLRSASLTGRSPADVAARLTALGYQLPDKVDYPEVRGSLATG
;
A
#
# COMPACT_ATOMS: atom_id res chain seq x y z
N MET A 1 37.86 -17.85 -23.54
CA MET A 1 39.10 -17.12 -23.87
C MET A 1 39.79 -16.91 -22.52
N TYR A 2 41.05 -17.33 -22.38
CA TYR A 2 41.70 -17.39 -21.06
C TYR A 2 42.19 -15.98 -20.66
N ASP A 3 41.81 -15.51 -19.46
CA ASP A 3 42.35 -14.30 -18.81
C ASP A 3 43.88 -14.45 -18.69
N ALA A 4 44.63 -13.91 -19.65
CA ALA A 4 46.09 -13.91 -19.60
C ALA A 4 46.54 -13.01 -18.44
N ALA A 5 47.53 -13.47 -17.67
CA ALA A 5 48.11 -12.64 -16.62
C ALA A 5 48.76 -11.40 -17.25
N PRO A 6 48.69 -10.23 -16.59
CA PRO A 6 49.38 -9.03 -17.07
C PRO A 6 50.89 -9.31 -17.18
N GLU A 7 51.53 -8.75 -18.21
CA GLU A 7 52.99 -8.83 -18.41
C GLU A 7 53.73 -7.85 -17.47
N SER A 8 53.49 -7.95 -16.16
CA SER A 8 54.16 -7.17 -15.13
C SER A 8 54.45 -8.02 -13.89
N GLU A 9 55.63 -7.83 -13.30
CA GLU A 9 56.02 -8.47 -12.03
C GLU A 9 55.80 -7.54 -10.82
N ASP A 10 55.36 -6.29 -11.05
CA ASP A 10 55.08 -5.32 -9.99
C ASP A 10 53.82 -5.75 -9.20
N PRO A 11 53.91 -5.97 -7.87
CA PRO A 11 52.78 -6.36 -7.04
C PRO A 11 51.58 -5.41 -7.13
N ASP A 12 51.80 -4.12 -7.32
CA ASP A 12 50.70 -3.14 -7.41
C ASP A 12 50.03 -3.16 -8.79
N ASP A 13 50.74 -3.57 -9.84
CA ASP A 13 50.16 -3.82 -11.17
C ASP A 13 49.29 -5.06 -11.17
N LEU A 14 49.81 -6.13 -10.55
CA LEU A 14 49.06 -7.36 -10.39
C LEU A 14 47.77 -7.09 -9.62
N ARG A 15 47.83 -6.27 -8.55
CA ARG A 15 46.63 -5.86 -7.83
C ARG A 15 45.69 -5.02 -8.69
N THR A 16 46.20 -4.02 -9.39
CA THR A 16 45.39 -3.13 -10.24
C THR A 16 44.66 -3.90 -11.36
N ALA A 17 45.31 -4.90 -11.94
CA ALA A 17 44.79 -5.75 -13.02
C ALA A 17 43.92 -6.94 -12.52
N SER A 18 43.89 -7.24 -11.22
CA SER A 18 43.00 -8.26 -10.64
C SER A 18 41.58 -7.71 -10.49
N ARG A 19 40.56 -8.48 -10.86
CA ARG A 19 39.14 -8.11 -10.68
C ARG A 19 38.77 -7.89 -9.21
N GLU A 20 39.46 -8.54 -8.28
CA GLU A 20 39.23 -8.44 -6.83
C GLU A 20 40.30 -7.61 -6.11
N LEU A 21 41.25 -7.03 -6.86
CA LEU A 21 42.38 -6.26 -6.34
C LEU A 21 43.32 -7.02 -5.38
N ASP A 22 43.32 -8.34 -5.44
CA ASP A 22 44.10 -9.21 -4.55
C ASP A 22 45.46 -9.64 -5.15
N GLY A 23 45.76 -9.18 -6.36
CA GLY A 23 46.97 -9.56 -7.10
C GLY A 23 46.92 -10.98 -7.67
N ARG A 24 45.73 -11.57 -7.77
CA ARG A 24 45.50 -12.93 -8.28
C ARG A 24 44.38 -12.93 -9.31
N ARG A 25 44.26 -14.05 -10.02
CA ARG A 25 43.14 -14.31 -10.93
C ARG A 25 41.79 -14.24 -10.19
N PRO A 26 40.69 -13.84 -10.86
CA PRO A 26 40.60 -13.53 -12.28
C PRO A 26 41.14 -12.14 -12.64
N TRP A 27 41.88 -12.05 -13.74
CA TRP A 27 42.42 -10.80 -14.26
C TRP A 27 41.35 -10.05 -15.05
N LEU A 28 41.50 -8.73 -15.20
CA LEU A 28 40.73 -7.97 -16.17
C LEU A 28 41.12 -8.42 -17.58
N ASP A 29 40.14 -8.52 -18.48
CA ASP A 29 40.40 -8.78 -19.89
C ASP A 29 40.78 -7.45 -20.57
N PRO A 30 41.96 -7.31 -21.20
CA PRO A 30 42.33 -6.10 -21.94
C PRO A 30 41.41 -5.74 -23.10
N ALA A 31 40.63 -6.70 -23.62
CA ALA A 31 39.64 -6.47 -24.67
C ALA A 31 38.26 -6.02 -24.14
N GLU A 32 38.02 -6.11 -22.82
CA GLU A 32 36.81 -5.62 -22.18
C GLU A 32 37.02 -4.22 -21.62
N GLN A 33 35.98 -3.39 -21.66
CA GLN A 33 36.01 -2.08 -21.02
C GLN A 33 36.18 -2.23 -19.50
N VAL A 34 37.13 -1.49 -18.92
CA VAL A 34 37.30 -1.44 -17.47
C VAL A 34 36.25 -0.48 -16.87
N PRO A 35 35.34 -0.95 -16.00
CA PRO A 35 34.30 -0.10 -15.43
C PRO A 35 34.87 0.98 -14.51
N TYR A 36 34.27 2.16 -14.51
CA TYR A 36 34.74 3.29 -13.71
C TYR A 36 34.79 2.98 -12.20
N GLY A 37 33.83 2.20 -11.71
CA GLY A 37 33.81 1.72 -10.32
C GLY A 37 35.05 0.89 -9.93
N HIS A 38 35.65 0.15 -10.88
CA HIS A 38 36.90 -0.58 -10.63
C HIS A 38 38.07 0.38 -10.41
N VAL A 39 38.17 1.43 -11.23
CA VAL A 39 39.21 2.46 -11.10
C VAL A 39 39.14 3.12 -9.72
N LEU A 40 37.93 3.52 -9.31
CA LEU A 40 37.72 4.13 -7.99
C LEU A 40 37.99 3.13 -6.84
N HIS A 41 37.69 1.85 -7.04
CA HIS A 41 37.99 0.80 -6.06
C HIS A 41 39.48 0.59 -5.88
N ALA A 42 40.22 0.49 -6.98
CA ALA A 42 41.68 0.38 -6.98
C ALA A 42 42.32 1.62 -6.33
N ALA A 43 41.85 2.82 -6.68
CA ALA A 43 42.32 4.06 -6.07
C ALA A 43 42.15 4.07 -4.55
N ALA A 44 40.97 3.66 -4.05
CA ALA A 44 40.69 3.62 -2.61
C ALA A 44 41.50 2.56 -1.86
N VAL A 45 41.68 1.37 -2.45
CA VAL A 45 42.38 0.23 -1.81
C VAL A 45 43.89 0.42 -1.82
N LEU A 46 44.45 0.92 -2.92
CA LEU A 46 45.89 1.14 -3.09
C LEU A 46 46.35 2.52 -2.58
N GLY A 47 45.42 3.44 -2.32
CA GLY A 47 45.72 4.79 -1.85
C GLY A 47 46.31 5.71 -2.93
N HIS A 48 46.03 5.42 -4.20
CA HIS A 48 46.46 6.21 -5.35
C HIS A 48 45.36 7.17 -5.82
N ALA A 49 45.74 8.21 -6.59
CA ALA A 49 44.74 9.01 -7.27
C ALA A 49 44.13 8.18 -8.41
N PRO A 50 42.82 8.29 -8.69
CA PRO A 50 42.18 7.64 -9.82
C PRO A 50 42.89 7.89 -11.17
N ALA A 51 43.46 9.08 -11.37
CA ALA A 51 44.24 9.38 -12.57
C ALA A 51 45.48 8.48 -12.72
N ASP A 52 46.17 8.18 -11.62
CA ASP A 52 47.33 7.28 -11.61
C ASP A 52 46.91 5.84 -11.92
N VAL A 53 45.77 5.41 -11.38
CA VAL A 53 45.20 4.08 -11.66
C VAL A 53 44.84 3.93 -13.14
N VAL A 54 44.19 4.94 -13.75
CA VAL A 54 43.89 4.93 -15.19
C VAL A 54 45.17 4.86 -16.01
N ALA A 55 46.15 5.71 -15.71
CA ALA A 55 47.44 5.70 -16.40
C ALA A 55 48.13 4.33 -16.29
N ARG A 56 48.04 3.68 -15.12
CA ARG A 56 48.63 2.37 -14.90
C ARG A 56 47.90 1.26 -15.66
N LEU A 57 46.57 1.25 -15.64
CA LEU A 57 45.75 0.31 -16.42
C LEU A 57 46.04 0.44 -17.93
N THR A 58 46.17 1.67 -18.44
CA THR A 58 46.57 1.91 -19.83
C THR A 58 47.96 1.36 -20.15
N ALA A 59 48.93 1.54 -19.25
CA ALA A 59 50.27 0.97 -19.41
C ALA A 59 50.27 -0.58 -19.40
N LEU A 60 49.30 -1.20 -18.73
CA LEU A 60 49.08 -2.66 -18.71
C LEU A 60 48.27 -3.17 -19.91
N GLY A 61 47.88 -2.30 -20.84
CA GLY A 61 47.16 -2.67 -22.08
C GLY A 61 45.64 -2.49 -22.02
N HIS A 62 45.07 -2.07 -20.88
CA HIS A 62 43.65 -1.72 -20.79
C HIS A 62 43.43 -0.31 -21.34
N THR A 63 43.17 -0.22 -22.64
CA THR A 63 43.02 1.08 -23.34
C THR A 63 41.60 1.62 -23.31
N ASP A 64 40.59 0.76 -23.11
CA ASP A 64 39.19 1.14 -22.93
C ASP A 64 38.85 1.21 -21.44
N VAL A 65 39.18 2.32 -20.79
CA VAL A 65 38.86 2.58 -19.39
C VAL A 65 37.76 3.62 -19.31
N GLN A 66 36.66 3.26 -18.66
CA GLN A 66 35.55 4.18 -18.46
C GLN A 66 35.95 5.28 -17.47
N VAL A 67 35.64 6.53 -17.80
CA VAL A 67 35.90 7.72 -16.96
C VAL A 67 34.69 8.65 -16.93
N ALA A 68 34.55 9.43 -15.87
CA ALA A 68 33.55 10.50 -15.80
C ALA A 68 33.82 11.60 -16.84
N GLU A 69 32.77 12.32 -17.26
CA GLU A 69 32.89 13.46 -18.20
C GLU A 69 33.67 14.66 -17.59
N GLY A 70 33.77 14.72 -16.26
CA GLY A 70 34.47 15.77 -15.52
C GLY A 70 35.89 15.36 -15.08
N PRO A 71 36.59 16.25 -14.33
CA PRO A 71 37.88 15.88 -13.75
C PRO A 71 37.72 14.69 -12.81
N LEU A 72 38.71 13.79 -12.84
CA LEU A 72 38.78 12.68 -11.90
C LEU A 72 38.94 13.22 -10.48
N PRO A 73 38.29 12.61 -9.47
CA PRO A 73 38.43 13.06 -8.10
C PRO A 73 39.86 12.84 -7.61
N ASP A 74 40.40 13.76 -6.82
CA ASP A 74 41.76 13.64 -6.28
C ASP A 74 41.91 12.46 -5.31
N ARG A 75 40.83 12.09 -4.62
CA ARG A 75 40.82 11.03 -3.60
C ARG A 75 39.48 10.32 -3.51
N VAL A 76 39.54 9.00 -3.38
CA VAL A 76 38.42 8.12 -3.06
C VAL A 76 38.60 7.60 -1.65
N GLU A 77 37.55 7.64 -0.84
CA GLU A 77 37.58 7.11 0.53
C GLU A 77 37.09 5.66 0.52
N PRO A 78 37.62 4.78 1.39
CA PRO A 78 37.13 3.40 1.51
C PRO A 78 35.62 3.33 1.77
N GLY A 79 35.05 4.32 2.45
CA GLY A 79 33.63 4.43 2.72
C GLY A 79 32.75 4.72 1.49
N ASP A 80 33.33 5.06 0.34
CA ASP A 80 32.60 5.32 -0.90
C ASP A 80 32.28 4.05 -1.67
N LEU A 81 33.06 3.00 -1.46
CA LEU A 81 33.00 1.77 -2.24
C LEU A 81 31.62 1.11 -2.17
N VAL A 82 30.95 1.27 -1.02
CA VAL A 82 29.57 0.81 -0.83
C VAL A 82 28.58 1.54 -1.74
N LEU A 83 28.85 2.79 -2.12
CA LEU A 83 27.98 3.60 -2.98
C LEU A 83 28.11 3.24 -4.46
N LEU A 84 29.26 2.69 -4.87
CA LEU A 84 29.62 2.42 -6.28
C LEU A 84 29.02 1.13 -6.85
N ARG A 85 28.46 0.27 -6.01
CA ARG A 85 27.88 -1.00 -6.43
C ARG A 85 26.42 -0.82 -6.82
N ASP A 86 25.97 -1.39 -7.93
CA ASP A 86 24.56 -1.38 -8.30
C ASP A 86 23.74 -2.23 -7.32
N ILE A 87 22.65 -1.66 -6.79
CA ILE A 87 21.74 -2.35 -5.85
C ILE A 87 20.84 -3.40 -6.51
N THR A 88 20.67 -3.36 -7.83
CA THR A 88 19.79 -4.27 -8.59
C THR A 88 20.47 -5.53 -9.11
N ALA A 89 21.79 -5.63 -8.94
CA ALA A 89 22.56 -6.74 -9.46
C ALA A 89 22.37 -8.01 -8.60
N GLU A 90 21.41 -8.87 -8.99
CA GLU A 90 20.99 -10.05 -8.21
C GLU A 90 22.03 -11.17 -8.13
N TYR A 91 22.84 -11.36 -9.19
CA TYR A 91 23.70 -12.55 -9.32
C TYR A 91 25.20 -12.27 -9.24
N ARG A 92 25.63 -11.03 -9.53
CA ARG A 92 27.00 -10.54 -9.36
C ARG A 92 26.98 -9.04 -9.12
N PRO A 93 27.60 -8.52 -8.04
CA PRO A 93 27.61 -7.09 -7.78
C PRO A 93 28.36 -6.35 -8.92
N THR A 94 27.60 -5.69 -9.80
CA THR A 94 28.13 -4.86 -10.86
C THR A 94 28.45 -3.45 -10.35
N TRP A 95 29.34 -2.78 -11.05
CA TRP A 95 29.63 -1.36 -10.80
C TRP A 95 28.52 -0.50 -11.39
N LEU A 96 28.24 0.64 -10.75
CA LEU A 96 27.43 1.68 -11.38
C LEU A 96 28.15 2.19 -12.62
N ASP A 97 27.41 2.21 -13.73
CA ASP A 97 27.82 2.83 -14.97
C ASP A 97 27.87 4.35 -14.77
N VAL A 98 29.02 4.99 -15.04
CA VAL A 98 29.18 6.44 -14.89
C VAL A 98 28.61 7.23 -16.07
N ALA A 99 28.42 6.57 -17.22
CA ALA A 99 27.77 7.19 -18.38
C ALA A 99 26.27 7.37 -18.14
N GLU A 100 25.65 6.47 -17.37
CA GLU A 100 24.23 6.52 -17.04
C GLU A 100 23.95 7.41 -15.82
N PRO A 101 22.84 8.18 -15.80
CA PRO A 101 22.41 8.89 -14.61
C PRO A 101 22.13 7.93 -13.45
N VAL A 102 22.60 8.27 -12.26
CA VAL A 102 22.36 7.50 -11.05
C VAL A 102 20.85 7.52 -10.74
N PRO A 103 20.21 6.35 -10.62
CA PRO A 103 18.79 6.26 -10.33
C PRO A 103 18.49 6.57 -8.85
N LEU A 104 17.30 7.09 -8.55
CA LEU A 104 16.89 7.47 -7.20
C LEU A 104 17.00 6.29 -6.21
N ARG A 105 16.66 5.09 -6.67
CA ARG A 105 16.78 3.84 -5.89
C ARG A 105 18.19 3.59 -5.35
N GLN A 106 19.22 3.97 -6.11
CA GLN A 106 20.60 3.81 -5.68
C GLN A 106 20.90 4.79 -4.54
N ILE A 107 20.43 6.03 -4.63
CA ILE A 107 20.64 7.05 -3.61
C ILE A 107 19.98 6.62 -2.29
N VAL A 108 18.68 6.33 -2.32
CA VAL A 108 17.94 5.98 -1.09
C VAL A 108 18.33 4.61 -0.55
N GLY A 109 18.60 3.64 -1.42
CA GLY A 109 19.05 2.31 -1.03
C GLY A 109 20.41 2.33 -0.34
N ARG A 110 21.38 3.08 -0.88
CA ARG A 110 22.69 3.22 -0.26
C ARG A 110 22.67 4.11 0.98
N GLY A 111 21.85 5.15 1.00
CA GLY A 111 21.61 5.94 2.22
C GLY A 111 21.09 5.06 3.36
N SER A 112 20.11 4.20 3.06
CA SER A 112 19.53 3.27 4.04
C SER A 112 20.53 2.24 4.55
N LEU A 113 21.40 1.71 3.67
CA LEU A 113 22.44 0.74 4.04
C LEU A 113 23.60 1.35 4.84
N THR A 114 23.88 2.64 4.65
CA THR A 114 25.04 3.34 5.24
C THR A 114 24.67 4.31 6.36
N ASP A 115 23.38 4.41 6.69
CA ASP A 115 22.82 5.38 7.64
C ASP A 115 23.14 6.84 7.24
N ARG A 116 23.30 7.10 5.94
CA ARG A 116 23.55 8.43 5.36
C ARG A 116 22.27 9.03 4.81
N SER A 117 22.18 10.36 4.81
CA SER A 117 21.06 11.04 4.18
C SER A 117 21.11 10.89 2.65
N PRO A 118 19.96 10.92 1.95
CA PRO A 118 19.95 10.97 0.49
C PRO A 118 20.80 12.12 -0.08
N ALA A 119 20.79 13.30 0.55
CA ALA A 119 21.61 14.43 0.15
C ALA A 119 23.12 14.16 0.25
N ASP A 120 23.58 13.52 1.34
CA ASP A 120 24.98 13.15 1.51
C ASP A 120 25.45 12.14 0.46
N VAL A 121 24.63 11.12 0.19
CA VAL A 121 24.91 10.10 -0.83
C VAL A 121 25.01 10.73 -2.21
N ALA A 122 24.06 11.61 -2.55
CA ALA A 122 24.04 12.33 -3.81
C ALA A 122 25.28 13.24 -3.97
N ARG A 123 25.59 14.06 -2.96
CA ARG A 123 26.81 14.89 -2.95
C ARG A 123 28.07 14.05 -3.15
N ARG A 124 28.15 12.90 -2.47
CA ARG A 124 29.35 12.06 -2.58
C ARG A 124 29.47 11.43 -3.95
N LEU A 125 28.39 10.91 -4.52
CA LEU A 125 28.41 10.37 -5.89
C LEU A 125 28.75 11.45 -6.93
N THR A 126 28.21 12.67 -6.79
CA THR A 126 28.59 13.80 -7.63
C THR A 126 30.06 14.17 -7.49
N ALA A 127 30.60 14.20 -6.27
CA ALA A 127 32.03 14.43 -6.04
C ALA A 127 32.93 13.33 -6.65
N LEU A 128 32.38 12.11 -6.80
CA LEU A 128 33.03 11.00 -7.48
C LEU A 128 32.83 11.01 -9.01
N GLY A 129 32.18 12.04 -9.57
CA GLY A 129 31.99 12.19 -11.02
C GLY A 129 30.71 11.59 -11.58
N TYR A 130 29.82 11.03 -10.76
CA TYR A 130 28.54 10.49 -11.21
C TYR A 130 27.49 11.60 -11.42
N ARG A 131 26.72 11.47 -12.51
CA ARG A 131 25.59 12.36 -12.80
C ARG A 131 24.33 11.84 -12.12
N LEU A 132 23.59 12.71 -11.44
CA LEU A 132 22.30 12.35 -10.84
C LEU A 132 21.19 12.52 -11.88
N GLY A 133 20.17 11.66 -11.86
CA GLY A 133 19.02 11.79 -12.77
C GLY A 133 18.00 12.87 -12.37
N GLY A 134 18.10 13.41 -11.15
CA GLY A 134 17.17 14.43 -10.63
C GLY A 134 17.36 15.82 -11.25
N ARG A 135 16.35 16.69 -11.09
CA ARG A 135 16.34 18.07 -11.64
C ARG A 135 17.19 19.08 -10.84
N GLY A 136 18.08 18.61 -9.97
CA GLY A 136 18.90 19.45 -9.09
C GLY A 136 18.15 20.00 -7.86
N GLU A 137 16.96 19.48 -7.56
CA GLU A 137 16.27 19.79 -6.31
C GLU A 137 17.04 19.24 -5.11
N PRO A 138 17.11 19.98 -3.99
CA PRO A 138 17.82 19.52 -2.81
C PRO A 138 17.12 18.30 -2.21
N LEU A 139 17.87 17.20 -2.13
CA LEU A 139 17.41 15.98 -1.47
C LEU A 139 17.34 16.15 0.05
N PRO A 140 16.65 15.25 0.77
CA PRO A 140 16.57 15.33 2.22
C PRO A 140 17.93 15.14 2.89
N GLU A 141 18.23 16.01 3.85
CA GLU A 141 19.45 15.98 4.69
C GLU A 141 19.33 15.00 5.87
N THR A 142 18.16 14.41 6.10
CA THR A 142 17.94 13.44 7.17
C THR A 142 17.93 12.01 6.63
N PRO A 143 18.68 11.07 7.26
CA PRO A 143 18.61 9.67 6.90
C PRO A 143 17.24 9.08 7.26
N ASP A 144 16.78 8.16 6.42
CA ASP A 144 15.50 7.51 6.61
C ASP A 144 15.48 6.12 5.97
N ARG A 145 15.50 5.08 6.81
CA ARG A 145 15.49 3.68 6.35
C ARG A 145 14.19 3.28 5.64
N GLY A 146 13.14 4.07 5.81
CA GLY A 146 11.87 3.90 5.11
C GLY A 146 11.90 4.39 3.66
N ASP A 147 12.86 5.22 3.25
CA ASP A 147 12.86 5.84 1.91
C ASP A 147 12.86 4.79 0.79
N ALA A 148 13.59 3.69 0.96
CA ALA A 148 13.57 2.59 0.00
C ALA A 148 12.16 1.99 -0.15
N LEU A 149 11.40 1.86 0.94
CA LEU A 149 10.04 1.35 0.89
C LEU A 149 9.09 2.36 0.23
N LEU A 150 9.28 3.66 0.49
CA LEU A 150 8.47 4.74 -0.08
C LEU A 150 8.49 4.72 -1.61
N ILE A 151 9.66 4.50 -2.22
CA ILE A 151 9.83 4.52 -3.68
C ILE A 151 9.57 3.16 -4.34
N THR A 152 9.26 2.11 -3.58
CA THR A 152 8.90 0.80 -4.14
C THR A 152 7.49 0.88 -4.69
N MET A 153 7.22 0.41 -5.91
CA MET A 153 5.92 0.49 -6.60
C MET A 153 5.15 -0.83 -6.61
N SER A 154 5.85 -1.97 -6.52
CA SER A 154 5.27 -3.31 -6.50
C SER A 154 6.06 -4.22 -5.54
N SER A 155 5.34 -5.02 -4.75
CA SER A 155 5.92 -5.99 -3.81
C SER A 155 6.07 -7.41 -4.41
N GLY A 156 5.86 -7.57 -5.72
CA GLY A 156 5.96 -8.86 -6.43
C GLY A 156 7.39 -9.31 -6.76
N ARG A 157 7.51 -10.41 -7.54
CA ARG A 157 8.79 -10.99 -7.99
C ARG A 157 9.68 -10.01 -8.76
N TYR A 158 9.06 -9.02 -9.42
CA TYR A 158 9.75 -7.90 -10.05
C TYR A 158 9.42 -6.65 -9.26
N ARG A 159 10.28 -6.30 -8.29
CA ARG A 159 10.12 -5.08 -7.52
C ARG A 159 10.37 -3.89 -8.43
N GLU A 160 9.30 -3.19 -8.79
CA GLU A 160 9.38 -1.93 -9.53
C GLU A 160 9.67 -0.80 -8.55
N TRP A 161 10.44 0.19 -8.99
CA TRP A 161 10.86 1.34 -8.19
C TRP A 161 10.55 2.61 -8.97
N ALA A 162 9.98 3.59 -8.29
CA ALA A 162 9.84 4.93 -8.83
C ALA A 162 11.23 5.58 -8.92
N ASP A 163 11.47 6.26 -10.03
CA ASP A 163 12.69 7.01 -10.29
C ASP A 163 12.40 8.52 -10.38
N TRP A 164 13.43 9.31 -10.65
CA TRP A 164 13.37 10.77 -10.67
C TRP A 164 12.18 11.34 -11.45
N GLY A 165 11.33 12.12 -10.77
CA GLY A 165 10.20 12.79 -11.40
C GLY A 165 9.03 11.87 -11.77
N ASP A 166 9.09 10.58 -11.43
CA ASP A 166 7.95 9.68 -11.58
C ASP A 166 6.78 10.13 -10.72
N GLU A 167 5.58 9.86 -11.19
CA GLU A 167 4.35 10.11 -10.45
C GLU A 167 3.99 8.90 -9.60
N VAL A 168 3.87 9.09 -8.29
CA VAL A 168 3.43 8.05 -7.36
C VAL A 168 1.91 8.14 -7.20
N PRO A 169 1.14 7.10 -7.61
CA PRO A 169 -0.30 7.07 -7.44
C PRO A 169 -0.72 7.17 -5.98
N ALA A 170 -1.86 7.81 -5.72
CA ALA A 170 -2.34 8.06 -4.36
C ALA A 170 -2.54 6.79 -3.52
N TYR A 171 -2.99 5.68 -4.14
CA TYR A 171 -3.13 4.40 -3.44
C TYR A 171 -1.78 3.88 -2.92
N ARG A 172 -0.68 4.11 -3.65
CA ARG A 172 0.66 3.67 -3.27
C ARG A 172 1.21 4.53 -2.13
N VAL A 173 0.94 5.83 -2.11
CA VAL A 173 1.28 6.70 -0.98
C VAL A 173 0.62 6.21 0.31
N ARG A 174 -0.66 5.79 0.24
CA ARG A 174 -1.40 5.23 1.38
C ARG A 174 -0.79 3.92 1.88
N GLU A 175 -0.50 3.01 0.95
CA GLU A 175 0.12 1.72 1.27
C GLU A 175 1.50 1.93 1.91
N ALA A 176 2.34 2.79 1.32
CA ALA A 176 3.65 3.13 1.87
C ALA A 176 3.55 3.76 3.26
N ALA A 177 2.55 4.63 3.51
CA ALA A 177 2.33 5.21 4.83
C ALA A 177 2.03 4.14 5.89
N TRP A 178 1.28 3.11 5.55
CA TRP A 178 1.00 1.99 6.46
C TRP A 178 2.19 1.06 6.66
N GLU A 179 2.87 0.69 5.58
CA GLU A 179 4.06 -0.17 5.65
C GLU A 179 5.16 0.48 6.49
N THR A 180 5.31 1.80 6.38
CA THR A 180 6.29 2.59 7.15
C THR A 180 5.77 3.08 8.51
N ARG A 181 4.49 2.83 8.84
CA ARG A 181 3.80 3.31 10.05
C ARG A 181 3.90 4.84 10.23
N ARG A 182 3.72 5.58 9.14
CA ARG A 182 3.74 7.05 9.07
C ARG A 182 2.36 7.59 8.77
N SER A 183 2.18 8.89 9.00
CA SER A 183 1.00 9.58 8.49
C SER A 183 1.08 9.74 6.97
N LEU A 184 -0.08 9.87 6.33
CA LEU A 184 -0.16 10.09 4.88
C LEU A 184 0.58 11.37 4.48
N TYR A 185 0.40 12.45 5.25
CA TYR A 185 1.03 13.75 4.98
C TYR A 185 2.56 13.67 5.07
N ALA A 186 3.09 13.00 6.11
CA ALA A 186 4.54 12.82 6.25
C ALA A 186 5.11 11.99 5.10
N THR A 187 4.42 10.92 4.70
CA THR A 187 4.82 10.07 3.56
C THR A 187 4.80 10.84 2.25
N ALA A 188 3.73 11.56 1.95
CA ALA A 188 3.59 12.38 0.75
C ALA A 188 4.66 13.47 0.66
N THR A 189 4.89 14.18 1.77
CA THR A 189 5.93 15.22 1.86
C THR A 189 7.32 14.63 1.64
N ARG A 190 7.58 13.44 2.20
CA ARG A 190 8.87 12.75 2.01
C ARG A 190 9.08 12.33 0.56
N LEU A 191 8.06 11.80 -0.11
CA LEU A 191 8.11 11.46 -1.55
C LEU A 191 8.40 12.69 -2.42
N LEU A 192 7.72 13.81 -2.17
CA LEU A 192 7.98 15.09 -2.86
C LEU A 192 9.43 15.54 -2.65
N ALA A 193 9.94 15.46 -1.41
CA ALA A 193 11.32 15.84 -1.09
C ALA A 193 12.38 14.92 -1.74
N LEU A 194 12.01 13.68 -2.09
CA LEU A 194 12.85 12.77 -2.87
C LEU A 194 12.81 13.04 -4.38
N GLY A 195 12.06 14.05 -4.83
CA GLY A 195 11.93 14.44 -6.23
C GLY A 195 10.87 13.66 -7.01
N LEU A 196 9.92 13.03 -6.31
CA LEU A 196 8.78 12.34 -6.92
C LEU A 196 7.56 13.27 -7.01
N ARG A 197 6.68 13.02 -7.97
CA ARG A 197 5.43 13.77 -8.17
C ARG A 197 4.25 13.02 -7.57
N LEU A 198 3.25 13.79 -7.15
CA LEU A 198 1.97 13.25 -6.67
C LEU A 198 0.84 13.82 -7.52
N PRO A 199 -0.24 13.04 -7.77
CA PRO A 199 -1.40 13.52 -8.53
C PRO A 199 -2.29 14.50 -7.72
N TYR A 200 -1.91 14.80 -6.48
CA TYR A 200 -2.60 15.72 -5.57
C TYR A 200 -1.59 16.50 -4.73
N THR A 201 -2.02 17.65 -4.18
CA THR A 201 -1.22 18.41 -3.20
C THR A 201 -1.53 17.88 -1.80
N PRO A 202 -0.57 17.32 -1.05
CA PRO A 202 -0.84 16.80 0.30
C PRO A 202 -1.08 17.94 1.29
N VAL A 203 -2.06 17.76 2.19
CA VAL A 203 -2.32 18.70 3.28
C VAL A 203 -2.44 17.96 4.62
N PRO A 204 -2.06 18.57 5.76
CA PRO A 204 -2.16 17.91 7.06
C PRO A 204 -3.58 17.47 7.42
N SER A 205 -4.59 18.17 6.91
CA SER A 205 -6.01 17.84 7.11
C SER A 205 -6.48 16.57 6.38
N ASP A 206 -5.60 15.88 5.63
CA ASP A 206 -5.90 14.59 5.01
C ASP A 206 -5.86 13.43 6.00
N GLU A 207 -5.08 13.56 7.09
CA GLU A 207 -4.92 12.50 8.09
C GLU A 207 -6.25 12.00 8.70
N PRO A 208 -7.18 12.85 9.15
CA PRO A 208 -8.45 12.37 9.70
C PRO A 208 -9.38 11.73 8.65
N LEU A 209 -9.11 11.91 7.35
CA LEU A 209 -9.94 11.36 6.28
C LEU A 209 -9.71 9.86 6.09
N LEU A 210 -8.51 9.37 6.40
CA LEU A 210 -8.10 7.98 6.23
C LEU A 210 -7.84 7.35 7.60
N PRO A 211 -8.70 6.45 8.10
CA PRO A 211 -8.48 5.80 9.38
C PRO A 211 -7.35 4.75 9.29
N PRO A 212 -6.70 4.43 10.42
CA PRO A 212 -5.48 3.63 10.47
C PRO A 212 -5.62 2.19 9.95
N SER A 213 -6.85 1.64 9.95
CA SER A 213 -7.13 0.24 9.60
C SER A 213 -7.36 0.00 8.11
N TRP A 214 -7.44 1.05 7.28
CA TRP A 214 -7.80 0.94 5.85
C TRP A 214 -6.63 0.91 4.88
N ALA A 215 -5.44 0.66 5.41
CA ALA A 215 -4.23 0.53 4.62
C ALA A 215 -3.74 -0.93 4.51
N GLY A 216 -4.58 -1.89 4.89
CA GLY A 216 -4.43 -3.30 4.52
C GLY A 216 -5.12 -3.62 3.18
N TRP A 217 -4.53 -4.55 2.44
CA TRP A 217 -4.92 -4.98 1.09
C TRP A 217 -6.43 -5.27 0.92
N TYR A 218 -6.95 -4.86 -0.25
CA TYR A 218 -8.32 -4.97 -0.82
C TYR A 218 -9.30 -3.83 -0.49
N TYR A 219 -9.48 -2.91 -1.44
CA TYR A 219 -10.73 -2.17 -1.74
C TYR A 219 -11.54 -1.56 -0.58
N SER A 220 -10.94 -0.89 0.39
CA SER A 220 -11.74 -0.14 1.35
C SER A 220 -12.15 1.21 0.75
N THR A 221 -13.20 1.19 -0.05
CA THR A 221 -14.08 2.34 -0.18
C THR A 221 -14.48 2.78 1.23
N PRO A 222 -14.20 4.02 1.63
CA PRO A 222 -14.55 4.50 2.96
C PRO A 222 -16.07 4.39 3.16
N PRO A 223 -16.58 3.74 4.22
CA PRO A 223 -18.01 3.68 4.50
C PRO A 223 -18.64 5.07 4.56
N ALA A 224 -19.90 5.17 4.12
CA ALA A 224 -20.66 6.43 4.17
C ALA A 224 -20.68 7.03 5.58
N GLY A 225 -20.86 6.20 6.62
CA GLY A 225 -20.84 6.63 8.01
C GLY A 225 -19.55 7.31 8.45
N HIS A 226 -18.40 6.86 7.94
CA HIS A 226 -17.12 7.51 8.21
C HIS A 226 -17.01 8.88 7.55
N ILE A 227 -17.45 9.00 6.30
CA ILE A 227 -17.44 10.28 5.58
C ILE A 227 -18.30 11.30 6.34
N LEU A 228 -19.51 10.90 6.76
CA LEU A 228 -20.42 11.76 7.51
C LEU A 228 -19.86 12.14 8.89
N ASP A 229 -19.18 11.21 9.57
CA ASP A 229 -18.58 11.47 10.87
C ASP A 229 -17.35 12.40 10.78
N VAL A 230 -16.50 12.19 9.77
CA VAL A 230 -15.37 13.08 9.48
C VAL A 230 -15.86 14.47 9.11
N ALA A 231 -16.87 14.58 8.26
CA ALA A 231 -17.49 15.86 7.90
C ALA A 231 -17.97 16.59 9.17
N ARG A 232 -18.71 15.90 10.05
CA ARG A 232 -19.18 16.44 11.33
C ARG A 232 -18.03 16.89 12.24
N ARG A 233 -16.99 16.07 12.43
CA ARG A 233 -15.86 16.38 13.33
C ARG A 233 -14.97 17.50 12.82
N THR A 234 -14.85 17.64 11.51
CA THR A 234 -13.97 18.65 10.87
C THR A 234 -14.72 19.93 10.47
N GLY A 235 -16.05 19.95 10.59
CA GLY A 235 -16.89 21.06 10.14
C GLY A 235 -16.95 21.23 8.61
N ARG A 236 -16.55 20.19 7.85
CA ARG A 236 -16.60 20.17 6.38
C ARG A 236 -17.94 19.62 5.90
N THR A 237 -18.30 19.87 4.64
CA THR A 237 -19.46 19.21 4.04
C THR A 237 -19.12 17.75 3.68
N PRO A 238 -20.11 16.82 3.67
CA PRO A 238 -19.90 15.46 3.18
C PRO A 238 -19.34 15.41 1.75
N ALA A 239 -19.81 16.31 0.88
CA ALA A 239 -19.34 16.44 -0.49
C ALA A 239 -17.85 16.82 -0.55
N ASP A 240 -17.38 17.78 0.27
CA ASP A 240 -15.97 18.16 0.33
C ASP A 240 -15.08 17.01 0.81
N VAL A 241 -15.56 16.23 1.77
CA VAL A 241 -14.83 15.06 2.28
C VAL A 241 -14.74 13.97 1.21
N ALA A 242 -15.85 13.67 0.53
CA ALA A 242 -15.88 12.71 -0.57
C ALA A 242 -14.97 13.14 -1.72
N ALA A 243 -15.05 14.39 -2.17
CA ALA A 243 -14.19 14.93 -3.23
C ALA A 243 -12.71 14.79 -2.87
N ARG A 244 -12.34 15.13 -1.63
CA ARG A 244 -10.95 14.99 -1.18
C ARG A 244 -10.50 13.53 -1.10
N LEU A 245 -11.37 12.62 -0.68
CA LEU A 245 -11.07 11.18 -0.70
C LEU A 245 -10.86 10.66 -2.13
N THR A 246 -11.59 11.20 -3.12
CA THR A 246 -11.37 10.89 -4.55
C THR A 246 -10.00 11.35 -5.04
N GLU A 247 -9.56 12.56 -4.69
CA GLU A 247 -8.20 13.02 -5.00
C GLU A 247 -7.11 12.14 -4.35
N LEU A 248 -7.40 11.58 -3.17
CA LEU A 248 -6.55 10.62 -2.46
C LEU A 248 -6.66 9.17 -3.01
N GLY A 249 -7.29 8.99 -4.17
CA GLY A 249 -7.41 7.69 -4.85
C GLY A 249 -8.40 6.72 -4.20
N CYS A 250 -9.34 7.22 -3.40
CA CYS A 250 -10.45 6.44 -2.88
C CYS A 250 -11.67 6.55 -3.81
N SER A 251 -12.53 5.55 -3.80
CA SER A 251 -13.83 5.60 -4.48
C SER A 251 -14.94 5.68 -3.44
N PRO A 252 -15.25 6.88 -2.89
CA PRO A 252 -16.26 7.02 -1.84
C PRO A 252 -17.67 6.64 -2.36
N PRO A 253 -18.54 6.09 -1.49
CA PRO A 253 -19.95 5.88 -1.82
C PRO A 253 -20.69 7.23 -1.88
N PRO A 254 -21.89 7.28 -2.48
CA PRO A 254 -22.74 8.45 -2.37
C PRO A 254 -23.07 8.75 -0.91
N VAL A 255 -23.11 10.03 -0.55
CA VAL A 255 -23.47 10.52 0.78
C VAL A 255 -24.44 11.70 0.65
N PRO A 256 -25.43 11.86 1.55
CA PRO A 256 -26.31 13.02 1.54
C PRO A 256 -25.56 14.29 1.94
N ASP A 257 -25.87 15.41 1.29
CA ASP A 257 -25.30 16.73 1.64
C ASP A 257 -25.70 17.18 3.04
N THR A 258 -26.95 16.90 3.42
CA THR A 258 -27.51 17.15 4.76
C THR A 258 -27.88 15.82 5.42
N PRO A 259 -26.97 15.23 6.23
CA PRO A 259 -27.27 14.02 6.96
C PRO A 259 -28.28 14.28 8.08
N GLU A 260 -29.18 13.32 8.28
CA GLU A 260 -30.13 13.27 9.38
C GLU A 260 -29.46 12.61 10.61
N ALA A 261 -29.94 12.91 11.82
CA ALA A 261 -29.40 12.29 13.04
C ALA A 261 -29.47 10.75 12.99
N ASP A 262 -30.55 10.23 12.41
CA ASP A 262 -30.79 8.79 12.25
C ASP A 262 -29.84 8.14 11.24
N ASP A 263 -29.24 8.88 10.29
CA ASP A 263 -28.28 8.30 9.35
C ASP A 263 -27.06 7.73 10.06
N TYR A 264 -26.57 8.42 11.08
CA TYR A 264 -25.46 7.95 11.89
C TYR A 264 -25.82 6.65 12.62
N VAL A 265 -27.05 6.56 13.13
CA VAL A 265 -27.56 5.38 13.83
C VAL A 265 -27.64 4.20 12.88
N ILE A 266 -28.31 4.35 11.73
CA ILE A 266 -28.52 3.24 10.79
C ILE A 266 -27.23 2.80 10.07
N LEU A 267 -26.20 3.64 9.99
CA LEU A 267 -24.88 3.30 9.43
C LEU A 267 -23.92 2.65 10.45
N SER A 268 -24.21 2.74 11.75
CA SER A 268 -23.42 2.07 12.79
C SER A 268 -23.80 0.59 12.84
N GLU A 269 -22.79 -0.31 12.89
CA GLU A 269 -23.03 -1.76 13.03
C GLU A 269 -23.81 -2.09 14.32
N GLU A 270 -23.60 -1.31 15.37
CA GLU A 270 -24.25 -1.46 16.68
C GLU A 270 -25.42 -0.49 16.91
N LEU A 271 -25.74 0.33 15.92
CA LEU A 271 -26.84 1.31 15.97
C LEU A 271 -26.71 2.33 17.11
N ASP A 272 -25.49 2.70 17.46
CA ASP A 272 -25.17 3.67 18.51
C ASP A 272 -24.77 5.05 17.97
N GLY A 273 -24.80 5.22 16.64
CA GLY A 273 -24.38 6.44 15.98
C GLY A 273 -22.86 6.63 15.88
N ARG A 274 -22.07 5.58 16.16
CA ARG A 274 -20.61 5.58 16.18
C ARG A 274 -20.06 4.41 15.37
N GLY A 275 -18.77 4.47 15.05
CA GLY A 275 -18.09 3.35 14.39
C GLY A 275 -18.02 2.11 15.30
N PRO A 276 -17.93 0.89 14.73
CA PRO A 276 -17.67 0.58 13.32
C PRO A 276 -18.87 0.87 12.39
N TRP A 277 -18.54 1.34 11.18
CA TRP A 277 -19.52 1.75 10.18
C TRP A 277 -19.75 0.63 9.17
N LEU A 278 -21.00 0.45 8.73
CA LEU A 278 -21.37 -0.53 7.73
C LEU A 278 -20.55 -0.38 6.44
N ALA A 279 -19.82 -1.42 6.08
CA ALA A 279 -19.18 -1.50 4.77
C ALA A 279 -20.22 -1.63 3.66
N GLN A 280 -19.91 -1.06 2.49
CA GLN A 280 -20.76 -1.23 1.31
C GLN A 280 -20.63 -2.67 0.79
N ASN A 281 -21.69 -3.46 0.93
CA ASN A 281 -21.76 -4.80 0.35
C ASN A 281 -22.65 -4.80 -0.90
N THR A 282 -22.03 -4.77 -2.08
CA THR A 282 -22.74 -4.78 -3.37
C THR A 282 -23.02 -6.17 -3.90
N VAL A 283 -22.49 -7.23 -3.27
CA VAL A 283 -22.58 -8.61 -3.75
C VAL A 283 -23.76 -9.33 -3.09
N VAL A 284 -23.76 -9.38 -1.76
CA VAL A 284 -24.79 -10.07 -0.97
C VAL A 284 -25.95 -9.13 -0.63
N GLY A 285 -25.69 -7.83 -0.65
CA GLY A 285 -26.62 -6.80 -0.20
C GLY A 285 -26.64 -6.65 1.32
N LEU A 286 -27.41 -5.67 1.78
CA LEU A 286 -27.61 -5.33 3.19
C LEU A 286 -28.49 -6.40 3.87
N SER A 287 -28.14 -6.77 5.10
CA SER A 287 -28.94 -7.69 5.90
C SER A 287 -30.28 -7.07 6.30
N MET A 288 -31.38 -7.80 6.06
CA MET A 288 -32.72 -7.45 6.55
C MET A 288 -32.74 -7.24 8.07
N ARG A 289 -31.99 -8.07 8.81
CA ARG A 289 -31.87 -7.95 10.27
C ARG A 289 -31.37 -6.56 10.67
N HIS A 290 -30.42 -5.99 9.92
CA HIS A 290 -29.91 -4.65 10.19
C HIS A 290 -30.98 -3.59 9.98
N ILE A 291 -31.75 -3.69 8.89
CA ILE A 291 -32.85 -2.77 8.60
C ILE A 291 -33.89 -2.79 9.73
N LEU A 292 -34.31 -3.98 10.17
CA LEU A 292 -35.31 -4.10 11.23
C LEU A 292 -34.78 -3.57 12.57
N ARG A 293 -33.53 -3.88 12.93
CA ARG A 293 -32.91 -3.30 14.14
C ARG A 293 -32.83 -1.77 14.03
N GLY A 294 -32.44 -1.23 12.88
CA GLY A 294 -32.38 0.21 12.64
C GLY A 294 -33.75 0.90 12.72
N ALA A 295 -34.79 0.25 12.20
CA ALA A 295 -36.18 0.72 12.30
C ALA A 295 -36.64 0.80 13.76
N LEU A 296 -36.36 -0.24 14.57
CA LEU A 296 -36.65 -0.22 16.01
C LEU A 296 -35.85 0.87 16.75
N ALA A 297 -34.57 1.05 16.42
CA ALA A 297 -33.71 2.04 17.07
C ALA A 297 -34.10 3.50 16.76
N THR A 298 -34.60 3.76 15.55
CA THR A 298 -34.95 5.11 15.07
C THR A 298 -36.44 5.42 15.13
N GLY A 299 -37.29 4.40 15.33
CA GLY A 299 -38.75 4.52 15.26
C GLY A 299 -39.29 4.70 13.84
N ARG A 300 -38.47 4.48 12.80
CA ARG A 300 -38.86 4.59 11.39
C ARG A 300 -39.46 3.30 10.86
N ALA A 301 -40.22 3.39 9.76
CA ALA A 301 -40.64 2.19 9.04
C ALA A 301 -39.42 1.49 8.39
N PRO A 302 -39.40 0.15 8.29
CA PRO A 302 -38.32 -0.58 7.61
C PRO A 302 -38.05 -0.09 6.18
N ALA A 303 -39.09 0.30 5.45
CA ALA A 303 -38.97 0.87 4.11
C ALA A 303 -38.21 2.20 4.09
N ASP A 304 -38.43 3.07 5.07
CA ASP A 304 -37.73 4.36 5.18
C ASP A 304 -36.25 4.16 5.50
N VAL A 305 -35.94 3.25 6.43
CA VAL A 305 -34.54 2.89 6.76
C VAL A 305 -33.81 2.33 5.54
N ALA A 306 -34.46 1.42 4.81
CA ALA A 306 -33.92 0.87 3.57
C ALA A 306 -33.69 1.96 2.51
N GLY A 307 -34.64 2.89 2.36
CA GLY A 307 -34.54 4.04 1.46
C GLY A 307 -33.36 4.96 1.80
N ARG A 308 -33.19 5.31 3.08
CA ARG A 308 -32.04 6.13 3.55
C ARG A 308 -30.71 5.43 3.27
N LEU A 309 -30.60 4.14 3.59
CA LEU A 309 -29.39 3.35 3.31
C LEU A 309 -29.10 3.22 1.80
N ALA A 310 -30.15 3.18 0.97
CA ALA A 310 -30.02 3.15 -0.48
C ALA A 310 -29.45 4.45 -1.06
N VAL A 311 -29.84 5.61 -0.53
CA VAL A 311 -29.23 6.91 -0.88
C VAL A 311 -27.71 6.89 -0.61
N MET A 312 -27.29 6.16 0.43
CA MET A 312 -25.88 6.01 0.82
C MET A 312 -25.17 4.81 0.15
N GLY A 313 -25.79 4.24 -0.89
CA GLY A 313 -25.17 3.21 -1.74
C GLY A 313 -25.29 1.78 -1.22
N HIS A 314 -26.00 1.55 -0.11
CA HIS A 314 -26.33 0.19 0.34
C HIS A 314 -27.51 -0.36 -0.45
N ARG A 315 -27.46 -1.63 -0.85
CA ARG A 315 -28.55 -2.26 -1.60
C ARG A 315 -29.15 -3.39 -0.80
N LEU A 316 -30.47 -3.39 -0.63
CA LEU A 316 -31.19 -4.56 -0.15
C LEU A 316 -31.32 -5.57 -1.30
N HIS A 317 -31.25 -6.85 -0.99
CA HIS A 317 -31.41 -7.91 -1.99
C HIS A 317 -32.82 -7.88 -2.61
N GLY A 318 -32.94 -8.14 -3.92
CA GLY A 318 -34.22 -7.99 -4.65
C GLY A 318 -35.34 -8.92 -4.19
N ASN A 319 -35.00 -10.06 -3.59
CA ASN A 319 -35.97 -11.01 -3.02
C ASN A 319 -36.48 -10.59 -1.64
N ALA A 320 -35.83 -9.63 -0.98
CA ALA A 320 -36.17 -9.24 0.38
C ALA A 320 -37.51 -8.51 0.43
N ILE A 321 -38.43 -8.99 1.25
CA ILE A 321 -39.76 -8.38 1.43
C ILE A 321 -39.77 -7.68 2.78
N LEU A 322 -39.80 -6.33 2.76
CA LEU A 322 -39.81 -5.53 3.97
C LEU A 322 -41.20 -5.54 4.62
N PRO A 323 -41.33 -5.85 5.91
CA PRO A 323 -42.59 -5.71 6.62
C PRO A 323 -42.93 -4.22 6.81
N GLU A 324 -44.22 -3.90 6.98
CA GLU A 324 -44.68 -2.53 7.23
C GLU A 324 -44.13 -1.95 8.54
N ALA A 325 -44.01 -2.80 9.57
CA ALA A 325 -43.45 -2.45 10.87
C ALA A 325 -42.37 -3.45 11.28
N ALA A 326 -41.34 -2.96 11.98
CA ALA A 326 -40.32 -3.83 12.56
C ALA A 326 -40.85 -4.50 13.82
N ASP A 327 -40.53 -5.79 13.96
CA ASP A 327 -40.87 -6.62 15.11
C ASP A 327 -39.58 -7.18 15.75
N GLU A 328 -39.49 -7.12 17.07
CA GLU A 328 -38.38 -7.71 17.83
C GLU A 328 -38.30 -9.22 17.66
N GLU A 329 -39.42 -9.91 17.45
CA GLU A 329 -39.43 -11.34 17.21
C GLU A 329 -38.80 -11.68 15.86
N ASP A 330 -39.00 -10.85 14.82
CA ASP A 330 -38.34 -11.02 13.53
C ASP A 330 -36.83 -10.76 13.61
N VAL A 331 -36.41 -9.77 14.40
CA VAL A 331 -34.98 -9.52 14.65
C VAL A 331 -34.32 -10.71 15.32
N ARG A 332 -34.99 -11.33 16.30
CA ARG A 332 -34.54 -12.55 16.98
C ARG A 332 -34.51 -13.74 16.03
N LEU A 333 -35.55 -13.90 15.22
CA LEU A 333 -35.64 -14.95 14.20
C LEU A 333 -34.50 -14.87 13.19
N LEU A 334 -34.15 -13.67 12.72
CA LEU A 334 -33.09 -13.46 11.74
C LEU A 334 -31.67 -13.52 12.33
N ALA A 335 -31.52 -13.54 13.66
CA ALA A 335 -30.20 -13.64 14.30
C ALA A 335 -29.50 -14.99 14.06
N THR A 336 -30.24 -16.00 13.63
CA THR A 336 -29.76 -17.37 13.34
C THR A 336 -29.57 -17.65 11.86
N VAL A 337 -30.00 -16.72 10.99
CA VAL A 337 -29.90 -16.83 9.54
C VAL A 337 -28.70 -16.02 9.09
N ASP A 338 -27.56 -16.70 8.96
CA ASP A 338 -26.30 -16.15 8.42
C ASP A 338 -26.18 -16.31 6.89
N ARG A 339 -27.24 -16.83 6.25
CA ARG A 339 -27.32 -17.09 4.82
C ARG A 339 -27.78 -15.88 4.03
N SER A 340 -27.27 -15.78 2.80
CA SER A 340 -27.73 -14.77 1.85
C SER A 340 -29.10 -15.14 1.29
N TYR A 341 -29.81 -14.16 0.73
CA TYR A 341 -31.05 -14.40 -0.03
C TYR A 341 -30.84 -15.19 -1.33
N LEU A 342 -29.60 -15.51 -1.69
CA LEU A 342 -29.24 -16.37 -2.83
C LEU A 342 -29.09 -17.85 -2.42
N ASP A 343 -29.05 -18.13 -1.11
CA ASP A 343 -28.91 -19.48 -0.57
C ASP A 343 -30.24 -19.93 0.05
N ASP A 344 -30.56 -21.22 -0.10
CA ASP A 344 -31.68 -21.82 0.60
C ASP A 344 -31.44 -21.80 2.11
N VAL A 345 -32.46 -21.42 2.88
CA VAL A 345 -32.41 -21.53 4.34
C VAL A 345 -32.62 -22.99 4.74
N HIS A 346 -31.55 -23.63 5.20
CA HIS A 346 -31.61 -25.02 5.65
C HIS A 346 -32.50 -25.20 6.90
N LEU A 347 -33.06 -26.41 7.05
CA LEU A 347 -33.89 -26.82 8.19
C LEU A 347 -33.24 -26.51 9.56
N GLU A 348 -31.91 -26.61 9.66
CA GLU A 348 -31.19 -26.30 10.90
C GLU A 348 -31.41 -24.86 11.37
N HIS A 349 -31.48 -23.89 10.46
CA HIS A 349 -31.73 -22.49 10.78
C HIS A 349 -33.17 -22.30 11.25
N VAL A 350 -34.13 -22.96 10.60
CA VAL A 350 -35.55 -22.93 10.98
C VAL A 350 -35.76 -23.47 12.39
N LEU A 351 -35.17 -24.64 12.70
CA LEU A 351 -35.27 -25.24 14.04
C LEU A 351 -34.58 -24.38 15.11
N ARG A 352 -33.43 -23.79 14.78
CA ARG A 352 -32.72 -22.87 15.70
C ARG A 352 -33.52 -21.60 15.97
N SER A 353 -34.12 -20.99 14.94
CA SER A 353 -35.01 -19.84 15.09
C SER A 353 -36.26 -20.19 15.90
N ALA A 354 -36.86 -21.36 15.69
CA ALA A 354 -38.03 -21.82 16.44
C ALA A 354 -37.71 -21.94 17.94
N SER A 355 -36.55 -22.51 18.27
CA SER A 355 -36.07 -22.59 19.65
C SER A 355 -35.87 -21.21 20.29
N LEU A 356 -35.24 -20.26 19.59
CA LEU A 356 -34.97 -18.91 20.12
C LEU A 356 -36.21 -18.02 20.24
N THR A 357 -37.20 -18.22 19.39
CA THR A 357 -38.42 -17.38 19.35
C THR A 357 -39.60 -18.02 20.08
N GLY A 358 -39.53 -19.32 20.41
CA GLY A 358 -40.65 -20.08 20.96
C GLY A 358 -41.78 -20.35 19.95
N ARG A 359 -41.58 -20.01 18.67
CA ARG A 359 -42.52 -20.27 17.57
C ARG A 359 -42.43 -21.73 17.11
N SER A 360 -43.46 -22.24 16.41
CA SER A 360 -43.34 -23.55 15.77
C SER A 360 -42.38 -23.44 14.57
N PRO A 361 -41.70 -24.53 14.16
CA PRO A 361 -40.93 -24.54 12.92
C PRO A 361 -41.76 -24.13 11.69
N ALA A 362 -43.04 -24.48 11.64
CA ALA A 362 -43.96 -24.05 10.59
C ALA A 362 -44.18 -22.52 10.60
N ASP A 363 -44.41 -21.93 11.77
CA ASP A 363 -44.55 -20.47 11.93
C ASP A 363 -43.27 -19.72 11.49
N VAL A 364 -42.11 -20.26 11.86
CA VAL A 364 -40.80 -19.70 11.46
C VAL A 364 -40.61 -19.80 9.95
N ALA A 365 -40.89 -20.96 9.36
CA ALA A 365 -40.80 -21.17 7.92
C ALA A 365 -41.71 -20.19 7.16
N ALA A 366 -42.98 -20.09 7.57
CA ALA A 366 -43.93 -19.15 7.00
C ALA A 366 -43.45 -17.70 7.12
N ARG A 367 -42.89 -17.32 8.27
CA ARG A 367 -42.36 -15.96 8.46
C ARG A 367 -41.13 -15.68 7.60
N LEU A 368 -40.20 -16.63 7.49
CA LEU A 368 -39.02 -16.49 6.63
C LEU A 368 -39.42 -16.32 5.16
N THR A 369 -40.38 -17.12 4.68
CA THR A 369 -40.94 -16.96 3.33
C THR A 369 -41.61 -15.60 3.15
N ALA A 370 -42.37 -15.12 4.13
CA ALA A 370 -42.99 -13.79 4.09
C ALA A 370 -41.95 -12.65 4.05
N LEU A 371 -40.74 -12.87 4.59
CA LEU A 371 -39.60 -11.95 4.51
C LEU A 371 -38.75 -12.13 3.24
N GLY A 372 -39.13 -13.07 2.36
CA GLY A 372 -38.51 -13.30 1.05
C GLY A 372 -37.40 -14.35 1.01
N TYR A 373 -37.19 -15.11 2.09
CA TYR A 373 -36.22 -16.22 2.09
C TYR A 373 -36.78 -17.45 1.37
N GLN A 374 -35.90 -18.15 0.64
CA GLN A 374 -36.22 -19.43 0.01
C GLN A 374 -35.95 -20.57 1.00
N LEU A 375 -36.87 -21.54 1.03
CA LEU A 375 -36.78 -22.75 1.86
C LEU A 375 -36.78 -23.97 0.92
N PRO A 376 -36.10 -25.07 1.28
CA PRO A 376 -36.11 -26.28 0.46
C PRO A 376 -37.52 -26.88 0.32
N ASP A 377 -38.01 -27.05 -0.91
CA ASP A 377 -39.36 -27.53 -1.25
C ASP A 377 -39.73 -28.93 -0.69
N LYS A 378 -38.76 -29.68 -0.16
CA LYS A 378 -38.93 -31.10 0.25
C LYS A 378 -39.02 -31.32 1.76
N VAL A 379 -39.18 -30.26 2.55
CA VAL A 379 -39.16 -30.34 4.02
C VAL A 379 -40.53 -29.96 4.58
N ASP A 380 -41.19 -30.91 5.24
CA ASP A 380 -42.39 -30.64 6.04
C ASP A 380 -41.99 -30.08 7.42
N TYR A 381 -42.46 -28.89 7.75
CA TYR A 381 -42.17 -28.24 9.02
C TYR A 381 -43.27 -28.52 10.06
N PRO A 382 -42.94 -28.99 11.27
CA PRO A 382 -43.95 -29.31 12.27
C PRO A 382 -44.58 -28.06 12.89
N GLU A 383 -45.86 -28.17 13.23
CA GLU A 383 -46.64 -27.16 13.97
C GLU A 383 -46.36 -27.17 15.48
N VAL A 384 -45.64 -28.18 15.97
CA VAL A 384 -45.40 -28.38 17.41
C VAL A 384 -44.34 -27.40 17.90
N ARG A 385 -44.70 -26.58 18.89
CA ARG A 385 -43.76 -25.71 19.59
C ARG A 385 -42.82 -26.54 20.46
N GLY A 386 -41.51 -26.27 20.37
CA GLY A 386 -40.55 -26.86 21.29
C GLY A 386 -40.82 -26.36 22.71
N SER A 387 -40.85 -27.24 23.69
CA SER A 387 -40.91 -26.85 25.10
C SER A 387 -39.69 -25.99 25.42
N LEU A 388 -39.90 -24.71 25.76
CA LEU A 388 -38.83 -23.86 26.26
C LEU A 388 -38.27 -24.51 27.54
N ALA A 389 -37.05 -25.03 27.47
CA ALA A 389 -36.34 -25.43 28.66
C ALA A 389 -36.06 -24.16 29.46
N THR A 390 -36.84 -23.94 30.51
CA THR A 390 -36.54 -22.96 31.55
C THR A 390 -35.21 -23.37 32.19
N GLY A 391 -34.12 -22.69 31.82
CA GLY A 391 -32.77 -22.88 32.34
C GLY A 391 -32.14 -21.54 32.65
#